data_AF-A0A8K0PIS1-F1
#
_entry.id   AF-A0A8K0PIS1-F1
#
_cell.length_a   1.000
_cell.length_b   1.000
_cell.length_c   1.000
_cell.angle_alpha   90.00
_cell.angle_beta   90.00
_cell.angle_gamma   90.00
#
_symmetry.space_group_name_H-M   'P 1'
#
loop_
_entity.id
_entity.type
_entity.pdbx_description
1 polymer ?
#
loop_
_entity_poly.entity_id
_entity_poly.type
_entity_poly.pdbx_seq_one_letter_code
_entity_poly.pdbx_strand_id
1 'polypeptide(L)'
;MAPAGIQPFGAAVQLPFPLHSDTSAFTTSAQSIPLASTLPSSIPPADSRSYPPKCHIKPSGSHTESTWKSKADQAWDTADSIWQSIRAKAEEVLASYNENAEILDQDTIPDYVFKHAPYVHLYSGEQFWPCSLDSHLFHTTPHLNYTPITISSNLTVANLSSLNTYGFYTYLQSDDNVESRPTWLAGTQNIPSDPDSSSSTPNTTSPGGHSSAPAILLTIRKPNNILDAFWFYFYSYNLGNKVGLRFGNHVGDWEHTLVRFRHGRPVHVFLSEHNFGEAYAWSALEKIGPRPVTFSATGSHAMYATPGSHPYVLPLGLLHDQTDRGPLWDPSQNVYTYTFDLNTRRLRASSRTPDAPTDWFYYRGHWGDRAYPMSDERQYKFAGQYHYVSGPLGPIYKNLGRGEVCQGRGRCRIKYWLPPAGEVGVWDGEIVQGEKVMEEDDRVVIERFEDGI
;
A
#
# COMPACT_ATOMS: atom_id res chain seq x y z
N MET A 1 51.36 -18.31 25.17
CA MET A 1 51.68 -18.26 26.61
C MET A 1 50.90 -17.11 27.22
N ALA A 2 49.82 -17.42 27.95
CA ALA A 2 49.43 -16.63 29.12
C ALA A 2 50.17 -17.22 30.34
N PRO A 3 50.26 -16.51 31.48
CA PRO A 3 49.20 -16.64 32.51
C PRO A 3 48.89 -15.32 33.27
N ALA A 4 47.63 -15.08 33.68
CA ALA A 4 47.05 -15.19 35.05
C ALA A 4 47.47 -14.05 36.03
N GLY A 5 46.65 -13.50 36.93
CA GLY A 5 45.31 -13.84 37.45
C GLY A 5 44.62 -12.61 38.11
N ILE A 6 43.28 -12.57 38.20
CA ILE A 6 42.40 -13.01 39.32
C ILE A 6 42.24 -11.95 40.46
N GLN A 7 41.10 -11.22 40.41
CA GLN A 7 40.02 -10.91 41.41
C GLN A 7 40.30 -10.78 42.94
N PRO A 8 39.32 -10.40 43.82
CA PRO A 8 38.05 -9.63 43.70
C PRO A 8 37.90 -8.54 44.83
N PHE A 9 36.83 -7.73 44.83
CA PHE A 9 36.09 -7.31 46.05
C PHE A 9 34.74 -6.70 45.67
N GLY A 10 33.65 -7.20 46.26
CA GLY A 10 32.31 -6.61 46.16
C GLY A 10 31.96 -5.79 47.41
N ALA A 11 30.92 -4.97 47.32
CA ALA A 11 29.94 -4.76 48.40
C ALA A 11 28.81 -3.83 47.91
N ALA A 12 27.59 -4.20 48.30
CA ALA A 12 26.36 -3.45 48.20
C ALA A 12 26.40 -2.16 49.04
N VAL A 13 25.63 -1.14 48.65
CA VAL A 13 25.16 -0.09 49.57
C VAL A 13 23.71 0.29 49.28
N GLN A 14 22.95 0.31 50.38
CA GLN A 14 21.54 0.59 50.59
C GLN A 14 21.17 2.08 50.50
N LEU A 15 19.86 2.32 50.33
CA LEU A 15 19.12 3.57 50.47
C LEU A 15 19.36 4.31 51.81
N PRO A 16 18.97 5.59 51.87
CA PRO A 16 18.10 6.01 52.98
C PRO A 16 16.93 6.94 52.59
N PHE A 17 15.80 6.73 53.28
CA PHE A 17 14.67 7.65 53.42
C PHE A 17 15.02 8.84 54.34
N PRO A 18 14.15 9.88 54.38
CA PRO A 18 13.57 10.22 55.69
C PRO A 18 12.05 10.44 55.70
N LEU A 19 11.48 10.20 56.88
CA LEU A 19 10.09 10.34 57.36
C LEU A 19 9.84 11.73 57.99
N HIS A 20 8.62 12.25 57.83
CA HIS A 20 7.69 12.78 58.87
C HIS A 20 6.52 13.52 58.17
N SER A 21 5.30 12.99 58.15
CA SER A 21 4.20 13.03 59.15
C SER A 21 3.53 14.40 59.30
N ASP A 22 2.27 14.50 58.87
CA ASP A 22 1.21 15.13 59.65
C ASP A 22 -0.16 14.58 59.26
N THR A 23 -0.93 14.28 60.29
CA THR A 23 -2.25 13.64 60.29
C THR A 23 -3.33 14.69 60.57
N SER A 24 -4.52 14.51 59.99
CA SER A 24 -5.77 14.98 60.61
C SER A 24 -6.94 14.17 60.05
N ALA A 25 -7.42 13.23 60.86
CA ALA A 25 -8.73 12.62 60.72
C ALA A 25 -9.70 13.38 61.64
N PHE A 26 -10.93 13.61 61.17
CA PHE A 26 -12.06 13.99 62.01
C PHE A 26 -13.19 12.97 61.89
N THR A 27 -13.85 12.84 63.03
CA THR A 27 -14.61 11.72 63.57
C THR A 27 -16.09 11.64 63.18
N THR A 28 -16.57 10.41 63.30
CA THR A 28 -17.94 9.86 63.37
C THR A 28 -19.03 10.67 64.10
N SER A 29 -20.28 10.50 63.64
CA SER A 29 -21.45 10.38 64.54
C SER A 29 -22.55 9.54 63.87
N ALA A 30 -23.02 8.52 64.60
CA ALA A 30 -24.17 7.69 64.30
C ALA A 30 -25.31 8.05 65.27
N GLN A 31 -26.56 8.07 64.78
CA GLN A 31 -27.77 8.03 65.61
C GLN A 31 -28.82 7.11 64.99
N SER A 32 -29.58 6.45 65.88
CA SER A 32 -30.43 5.28 65.68
C SER A 32 -31.93 5.59 65.84
N ILE A 33 -32.75 5.03 64.92
CA ILE A 33 -34.15 4.46 64.93
C ILE A 33 -35.27 5.07 65.82
N PRO A 34 -36.57 5.08 65.39
CA PRO A 34 -37.44 3.89 65.54
C PRO A 34 -38.39 3.56 64.36
N LEU A 35 -38.81 2.29 64.36
CA LEU A 35 -39.83 1.59 63.55
C LEU A 35 -41.28 1.98 63.89
N ALA A 36 -42.19 1.89 62.90
CA ALA A 36 -43.58 1.37 63.01
C ALA A 36 -44.16 1.19 61.58
N SER A 37 -44.17 0.00 60.97
CA SER A 37 -45.20 -1.06 60.98
C SER A 37 -46.62 -0.64 60.56
N THR A 38 -47.04 -1.01 59.35
CA THR A 38 -48.32 -1.71 59.07
C THR A 38 -48.34 -2.24 57.62
N LEU A 39 -48.49 -3.57 57.49
CA LEU A 39 -48.82 -4.35 56.28
C LEU A 39 -50.34 -4.61 56.24
N PRO A 40 -50.95 -4.93 55.08
CA PRO A 40 -51.10 -6.34 54.63
C PRO A 40 -50.84 -6.51 53.11
N SER A 41 -49.96 -7.42 52.65
CA SER A 41 -50.14 -8.87 52.38
C SER A 41 -51.08 -9.26 51.22
N SER A 42 -50.48 -9.59 50.06
CA SER A 42 -50.78 -10.80 49.26
C SER A 42 -49.85 -10.94 48.06
N ILE A 43 -49.15 -12.08 47.95
CA ILE A 43 -48.13 -12.47 46.96
C ILE A 43 -48.77 -13.42 45.91
N PRO A 44 -48.33 -13.40 44.62
CA PRO A 44 -47.61 -14.56 44.05
C PRO A 44 -46.34 -14.17 43.22
N PRO A 45 -45.44 -15.12 42.87
CA PRO A 45 -44.05 -14.84 42.52
C PRO A 45 -43.64 -14.93 41.02
N ALA A 46 -42.53 -14.25 40.73
CA ALA A 46 -41.41 -14.47 39.77
C ALA A 46 -41.64 -14.94 38.31
N ASP A 47 -41.16 -14.17 37.33
CA ASP A 47 -40.03 -14.55 36.43
C ASP A 47 -39.61 -13.37 35.50
N SER A 48 -38.62 -13.62 34.66
CA SER A 48 -37.51 -12.79 34.18
C SER A 48 -37.63 -12.12 32.79
N ARG A 49 -36.65 -11.22 32.52
CA ARG A 49 -36.10 -10.76 31.22
C ARG A 49 -36.97 -9.90 30.28
N SER A 50 -36.61 -8.63 30.17
CA SER A 50 -37.03 -7.71 29.11
C SER A 50 -36.17 -7.86 27.84
N TYR A 51 -36.81 -8.26 26.73
CA TYR A 51 -36.25 -8.26 25.36
C TYR A 51 -36.48 -6.91 24.65
N PRO A 52 -35.58 -6.46 23.76
CA PRO A 52 -35.85 -5.40 22.77
C PRO A 52 -36.58 -5.93 21.52
N PRO A 53 -37.15 -5.04 20.66
CA PRO A 53 -38.26 -5.40 19.77
C PRO A 53 -37.85 -6.18 18.51
N LYS A 54 -38.75 -7.07 18.09
CA LYS A 54 -38.66 -7.93 16.89
C LYS A 54 -38.91 -7.12 15.61
N CYS A 55 -37.99 -7.21 14.64
CA CYS A 55 -38.24 -6.87 13.24
C CYS A 55 -38.27 -8.15 12.39
N HIS A 56 -39.47 -8.63 12.07
CA HIS A 56 -39.70 -9.58 10.99
C HIS A 56 -40.81 -9.05 10.08
N ILE A 57 -40.44 -8.64 8.87
CA ILE A 57 -41.30 -8.73 7.68
C ILE A 57 -40.41 -9.31 6.56
N LYS A 58 -40.75 -10.53 6.11
CA LYS A 58 -40.17 -11.12 4.89
C LYS A 58 -40.83 -10.46 3.66
N PRO A 59 -40.08 -10.03 2.65
CA PRO A 59 -40.63 -9.88 1.32
C PRO A 59 -40.76 -11.27 0.68
N SER A 60 -41.97 -11.62 0.27
CA SER A 60 -42.24 -12.73 -0.64
C SER A 60 -41.74 -12.34 -2.04
N GLY A 61 -40.65 -12.96 -2.49
CA GLY A 61 -40.17 -12.89 -3.86
C GLY A 61 -39.15 -13.98 -4.07
N SER A 62 -39.51 -15.01 -4.85
CA SER A 62 -38.60 -16.10 -5.21
C SER A 62 -37.54 -15.60 -6.20
N HIS A 63 -36.46 -15.00 -5.69
CA HIS A 63 -35.21 -14.92 -6.43
C HIS A 63 -34.30 -16.02 -5.91
N THR A 64 -34.08 -17.02 -6.76
CA THR A 64 -33.37 -18.26 -6.43
C THR A 64 -31.96 -17.95 -5.96
N GLU A 65 -31.59 -18.54 -4.83
CA GLU A 65 -30.29 -18.46 -4.18
C GLU A 65 -29.10 -18.84 -5.10
N SER A 66 -29.39 -19.51 -6.22
CA SER A 66 -28.46 -19.88 -7.27
C SER A 66 -28.01 -18.71 -8.16
N THR A 67 -28.81 -17.65 -8.30
CA THR A 67 -28.51 -16.53 -9.24
C THR A 67 -27.57 -15.47 -8.69
N TRP A 68 -27.47 -15.31 -7.37
CA TRP A 68 -26.52 -14.36 -6.78
C TRP A 68 -25.15 -14.97 -6.54
N LYS A 69 -25.09 -16.28 -6.20
CA LYS A 69 -23.82 -17.03 -6.16
C LYS A 69 -23.17 -17.06 -7.53
N SER A 70 -23.92 -17.38 -8.59
CA SER A 70 -23.35 -17.38 -9.95
C SER A 70 -22.92 -15.99 -10.43
N LYS A 71 -23.55 -14.91 -9.95
CA LYS A 71 -23.15 -13.52 -10.29
C LYS A 71 -21.96 -13.03 -9.47
N ALA A 72 -21.84 -13.49 -8.22
CA ALA A 72 -20.65 -13.26 -7.41
C ALA A 72 -19.46 -14.03 -7.99
N ASP A 73 -19.64 -15.32 -8.30
CA ASP A 73 -18.64 -16.16 -8.95
C ASP A 73 -18.25 -15.60 -10.33
N GLN A 74 -19.18 -15.09 -11.13
CA GLN A 74 -18.84 -14.38 -12.38
C GLN A 74 -18.04 -13.10 -12.18
N ALA A 75 -18.30 -12.31 -11.13
CA ALA A 75 -17.50 -11.13 -10.83
C ALA A 75 -16.08 -11.50 -10.36
N TRP A 76 -15.93 -12.61 -9.63
CA TRP A 76 -14.64 -13.20 -9.25
C TRP A 76 -13.89 -13.79 -10.45
N ASP A 77 -14.58 -14.50 -11.34
CA ASP A 77 -14.05 -14.98 -12.62
C ASP A 77 -13.65 -13.82 -13.53
N THR A 78 -14.28 -12.65 -13.41
CA THR A 78 -13.90 -11.46 -14.18
C THR A 78 -12.58 -10.88 -13.68
N ALA A 79 -12.37 -10.78 -12.36
CA ALA A 79 -11.08 -10.39 -11.78
C ALA A 79 -9.99 -11.41 -12.14
N ASP A 80 -10.25 -12.71 -12.00
CA ASP A 80 -9.33 -13.77 -12.38
C ASP A 80 -9.07 -13.83 -13.89
N SER A 81 -10.05 -13.51 -14.74
CA SER A 81 -9.87 -13.43 -16.20
C SER A 81 -9.02 -12.24 -16.61
N ILE A 82 -9.11 -11.11 -15.90
CA ILE A 82 -8.22 -9.96 -16.07
C ILE A 82 -6.79 -10.38 -15.71
N TRP A 83 -6.61 -11.12 -14.61
CA TRP A 83 -5.31 -11.64 -14.20
C TRP A 83 -4.74 -12.72 -15.13
N GLN A 84 -5.58 -13.61 -15.67
CA GLN A 84 -5.20 -14.59 -16.68
C GLN A 84 -4.83 -13.91 -18.02
N SER A 85 -5.51 -12.82 -18.39
CA SER A 85 -5.17 -11.99 -19.54
C SER A 85 -3.85 -11.22 -19.34
N ILE A 86 -3.52 -10.81 -18.12
CA ILE A 86 -2.21 -10.22 -17.76
C ILE A 86 -1.12 -11.28 -17.88
N ARG A 87 -1.37 -12.51 -17.39
CA ARG A 87 -0.45 -13.65 -17.45
C ARG A 87 -0.11 -14.07 -18.88
N ALA A 88 -1.10 -14.33 -19.71
CA ALA A 88 -0.89 -14.78 -21.10
C ALA A 88 -0.08 -13.75 -21.92
N LYS A 89 -0.22 -12.46 -21.59
CA LYS A 89 0.42 -11.36 -22.32
C LYS A 89 1.84 -11.06 -21.84
N ALA A 90 2.13 -11.33 -20.57
CA ALA A 90 3.50 -11.35 -20.09
C ALA A 90 4.32 -12.40 -20.86
N GLU A 91 3.74 -13.55 -21.20
CA GLU A 91 4.41 -14.60 -22.00
C GLU A 91 4.50 -14.25 -23.50
N GLU A 92 3.51 -13.56 -24.08
CA GLU A 92 3.52 -13.12 -25.49
C GLU A 92 4.54 -12.00 -25.78
N VAL A 93 4.66 -11.00 -24.89
CA VAL A 93 5.64 -9.90 -25.04
C VAL A 93 7.09 -10.38 -24.89
N LEU A 94 7.30 -11.44 -24.11
CA LEU A 94 8.62 -12.07 -23.94
C LEU A 94 9.06 -12.85 -25.19
N ALA A 95 8.13 -13.26 -26.06
CA ALA A 95 8.44 -13.98 -27.28
C ALA A 95 8.90 -13.08 -28.45
N SER A 96 8.82 -11.74 -28.31
CA SER A 96 9.04 -10.81 -29.43
C SER A 96 10.33 -9.98 -29.35
N TYR A 97 11.33 -10.35 -28.54
CA TYR A 97 12.57 -9.57 -28.41
C TYR A 97 13.76 -10.24 -29.10
N ASN A 98 14.27 -9.55 -30.13
CA ASN A 98 15.46 -9.94 -30.88
C ASN A 98 16.75 -9.64 -30.10
N GLU A 99 17.64 -10.63 -30.13
CA GLU A 99 18.99 -10.63 -29.61
C GLU A 99 19.85 -9.59 -30.35
N ASN A 100 20.28 -8.53 -29.65
CA ASN A 100 21.49 -7.74 -29.94
C ASN A 100 21.64 -6.60 -28.91
N ALA A 101 21.65 -6.94 -27.62
CA ALA A 101 21.99 -5.99 -26.56
C ALA A 101 23.46 -6.18 -26.17
N GLU A 102 24.25 -5.13 -26.37
CA GLU A 102 25.63 -4.97 -25.90
C GLU A 102 25.72 -5.37 -24.42
N ILE A 103 26.65 -6.26 -24.07
CA ILE A 103 26.87 -6.74 -22.70
C ILE A 103 27.48 -5.59 -21.88
N LEU A 104 26.63 -4.67 -21.44
CA LEU A 104 26.93 -3.77 -20.35
C LEU A 104 26.97 -4.59 -19.06
N ASP A 105 27.89 -4.24 -18.16
CA ASP A 105 28.02 -4.84 -16.82
C ASP A 105 26.65 -4.91 -16.14
N GLN A 106 26.05 -6.11 -16.16
CA GLN A 106 24.62 -6.30 -15.94
C GLN A 106 24.21 -5.97 -14.49
N ASP A 107 25.17 -5.91 -13.58
CA ASP A 107 24.94 -5.80 -12.14
C ASP A 107 25.22 -4.36 -11.62
N THR A 108 25.68 -3.46 -12.50
CA THR A 108 25.97 -2.06 -12.15
C THR A 108 24.83 -1.13 -12.56
N ILE A 109 24.28 -0.41 -11.58
CA ILE A 109 23.28 0.64 -11.79
C ILE A 109 23.99 1.98 -12.05
N PRO A 110 23.69 2.67 -13.18
CA PRO A 110 24.33 3.95 -13.48
C PRO A 110 24.01 5.05 -12.46
N ASP A 111 24.99 5.89 -12.14
CA ASP A 111 24.83 6.96 -11.12
C ASP A 111 23.73 7.97 -11.44
N TYR A 112 23.41 8.17 -12.72
CA TYR A 112 22.30 9.03 -13.11
C TYR A 112 20.95 8.53 -12.55
N VAL A 113 20.81 7.25 -12.23
CA VAL A 113 19.56 6.73 -11.62
C VAL A 113 19.38 7.29 -10.21
N PHE A 114 20.44 7.29 -9.39
CA PHE A 114 20.42 7.83 -8.03
C PHE A 114 20.39 9.37 -8.03
N LYS A 115 21.10 10.01 -8.96
CA LYS A 115 21.05 11.47 -9.14
C LYS A 115 19.62 12.00 -9.38
N HIS A 116 18.76 11.17 -9.96
CA HIS A 116 17.39 11.50 -10.32
C HIS A 116 16.36 10.67 -9.54
N ALA A 117 16.75 10.08 -8.40
CA ALA A 117 15.86 9.32 -7.54
C ALA A 117 14.69 10.20 -7.06
N PRO A 118 13.46 9.67 -6.97
CA PRO A 118 12.34 10.44 -6.47
C PRO A 118 12.50 10.79 -4.99
N TYR A 119 11.98 11.94 -4.60
CA TYR A 119 11.58 12.23 -3.24
C TYR A 119 10.08 11.92 -3.09
N VAL A 120 9.69 11.49 -1.88
CA VAL A 120 8.29 11.18 -1.58
C VAL A 120 7.87 11.96 -0.34
N HIS A 121 6.91 12.87 -0.47
CA HIS A 121 6.18 13.36 0.69
C HIS A 121 5.20 12.27 1.12
N LEU A 122 5.33 11.82 2.37
CA LEU A 122 4.31 11.01 3.03
C LEU A 122 3.29 11.95 3.66
N TYR A 123 2.02 11.55 3.67
CA TYR A 123 0.96 12.39 4.23
C TYR A 123 1.21 12.72 5.70
N SER A 124 1.00 13.98 6.11
CA SER A 124 1.31 14.45 7.47
C SER A 124 0.52 13.73 8.57
N GLY A 125 -0.66 13.22 8.24
CA GLY A 125 -1.52 12.42 9.12
C GLY A 125 -1.44 10.91 8.89
N GLU A 126 -0.44 10.41 8.15
CA GLU A 126 -0.28 8.98 7.90
C GLU A 126 -0.14 8.19 9.22
N GLN A 127 -0.67 6.97 9.21
CA GLN A 127 -0.64 6.04 10.34
C GLN A 127 0.06 4.73 9.98
N PHE A 128 0.13 4.39 8.68
CA PHE A 128 0.72 3.17 8.14
C PHE A 128 1.97 3.53 7.33
N TRP A 129 3.09 3.61 8.03
CA TRP A 129 4.37 4.06 7.45
C TRP A 129 5.04 2.97 6.60
N PRO A 130 6.03 3.30 5.75
CA PRO A 130 6.76 2.30 4.98
C PRO A 130 7.28 1.17 5.87
N CYS A 131 7.36 -0.05 5.36
CA CYS A 131 7.72 -1.24 6.13
C CYS A 131 8.75 -2.11 5.40
N SER A 132 9.60 -2.81 6.15
CA SER A 132 10.50 -3.81 5.57
C SER A 132 9.77 -5.13 5.32
N LEU A 133 10.17 -5.84 4.26
CA LEU A 133 9.59 -7.14 3.92
C LEU A 133 9.81 -8.17 5.03
N ASP A 134 10.99 -8.17 5.68
CA ASP A 134 11.28 -9.10 6.77
C ASP A 134 10.36 -8.89 7.98
N SER A 135 10.11 -7.63 8.35
CA SER A 135 9.18 -7.32 9.44
C SER A 135 7.76 -7.75 9.10
N HIS A 136 7.35 -7.57 7.84
CA HIS A 136 6.04 -8.05 7.38
C HIS A 136 5.93 -9.57 7.49
N LEU A 137 6.92 -10.29 6.95
CA LEU A 137 6.95 -11.76 6.97
C LEU A 137 6.95 -12.33 8.39
N PHE A 138 7.58 -11.63 9.35
CA PHE A 138 7.59 -12.03 10.75
C PHE A 138 6.20 -12.04 11.40
N HIS A 139 5.26 -11.22 10.92
CA HIS A 139 3.90 -11.08 11.44
C HIS A 139 2.82 -11.71 10.55
N THR A 140 3.24 -12.60 9.64
CA THR A 140 2.33 -13.29 8.73
C THR A 140 2.58 -14.78 8.68
N THR A 141 1.50 -15.54 8.58
CA THR A 141 1.51 -16.97 8.32
C THR A 141 1.01 -17.25 6.89
N PRO A 142 1.72 -18.03 6.08
CA PRO A 142 1.25 -18.40 4.76
C PRO A 142 -0.03 -19.27 4.85
N HIS A 143 -1.04 -18.93 4.07
CA HIS A 143 -2.29 -19.68 3.96
C HIS A 143 -2.54 -20.06 2.51
N LEU A 144 -2.99 -21.30 2.28
CA LEU A 144 -3.63 -21.69 1.02
C LEU A 144 -5.11 -21.36 1.18
N ASN A 145 -5.56 -20.30 0.51
CA ASN A 145 -6.84 -19.69 0.78
C ASN A 145 -6.99 -19.26 2.26
N TYR A 146 -7.83 -19.94 3.03
CA TYR A 146 -8.06 -19.67 4.45
C TYR A 146 -7.43 -20.75 5.37
N THR A 147 -6.68 -21.68 4.80
CA THR A 147 -6.08 -22.79 5.54
C THR A 147 -4.59 -22.53 5.73
N PRO A 148 -4.07 -22.51 6.97
CA PRO A 148 -2.64 -22.32 7.23
C PRO A 148 -1.80 -23.39 6.54
N ILE A 149 -0.69 -22.98 5.95
CA ILE A 149 0.31 -23.88 5.36
C ILE A 149 1.33 -24.22 6.45
N THR A 150 1.54 -25.51 6.70
CA THR A 150 2.62 -25.97 7.57
C THR A 150 3.96 -25.84 6.87
N ILE A 151 4.81 -24.94 7.37
CA ILE A 151 6.18 -24.73 6.87
C ILE A 151 7.20 -25.48 7.74
N SER A 152 8.16 -26.14 7.09
CA SER A 152 9.23 -26.89 7.78
C SER A 152 10.40 -26.04 8.25
N SER A 153 10.45 -24.77 7.84
CA SER A 153 11.50 -23.80 8.15
C SER A 153 10.93 -22.39 8.17
N ASN A 154 11.56 -21.48 8.93
CA ASN A 154 11.16 -20.07 8.95
C ASN A 154 11.20 -19.48 7.54
N LEU A 155 10.11 -18.80 7.17
CA LEU A 155 10.04 -18.05 5.93
C LEU A 155 10.77 -16.72 6.09
N THR A 156 11.56 -16.38 5.07
CA THR A 156 12.29 -15.12 4.98
C THR A 156 12.26 -14.64 3.53
N VAL A 157 12.70 -13.41 3.29
CA VAL A 157 12.87 -12.87 1.94
C VAL A 157 13.85 -13.68 1.06
N ALA A 158 14.63 -14.59 1.66
CA ALA A 158 15.60 -15.43 0.95
C ALA A 158 15.03 -16.80 0.50
N ASN A 159 13.83 -17.19 0.94
CA ASN A 159 13.24 -18.49 0.59
C ASN A 159 11.72 -18.45 0.32
N LEU A 160 11.12 -17.26 0.25
CA LEU A 160 9.68 -17.04 0.11
C LEU A 160 9.08 -17.71 -1.15
N SER A 161 9.84 -17.80 -2.24
CA SER A 161 9.44 -18.43 -3.49
C SER A 161 9.20 -19.94 -3.37
N SER A 162 9.66 -20.58 -2.29
CA SER A 162 9.34 -21.98 -1.99
C SER A 162 7.83 -22.22 -1.87
N LEU A 163 7.06 -21.19 -1.48
CA LEU A 163 5.60 -21.23 -1.42
C LEU A 163 4.93 -21.35 -2.79
N ASN A 164 5.66 -21.12 -3.89
CA ASN A 164 5.10 -21.19 -5.23
C ASN A 164 4.57 -22.59 -5.61
N THR A 165 4.94 -23.63 -4.87
CA THR A 165 4.36 -24.98 -4.99
C THR A 165 2.84 -25.00 -4.75
N TYR A 166 2.33 -24.06 -3.94
CA TYR A 166 0.90 -23.92 -3.63
C TYR A 166 0.13 -23.03 -4.62
N GLY A 167 0.84 -22.37 -5.54
CA GLY A 167 0.25 -21.52 -6.58
C GLY A 167 -0.21 -20.14 -6.11
N PHE A 168 -1.02 -19.48 -6.93
CA PHE A 168 -1.43 -18.08 -6.75
C PHE A 168 -2.38 -17.84 -5.57
N TYR A 169 -3.10 -18.87 -5.12
CA TYR A 169 -4.02 -18.79 -3.97
C TYR A 169 -3.30 -18.88 -2.63
N THR A 170 -2.03 -18.50 -2.59
CA THR A 170 -1.23 -18.43 -1.38
C THR A 170 -1.27 -16.99 -0.86
N TYR A 171 -1.57 -16.82 0.42
CA TYR A 171 -1.78 -15.52 1.07
C TYR A 171 -0.85 -15.40 2.27
N LEU A 172 -0.12 -14.30 2.40
CA LEU A 172 0.65 -13.96 3.60
C LEU A 172 -0.28 -13.31 4.63
N GLN A 173 -1.09 -14.13 5.30
CA GLN A 173 -2.13 -13.64 6.19
C GLN A 173 -1.54 -13.14 7.50
N SER A 174 -2.03 -12.00 7.99
CA SER A 174 -1.66 -11.45 9.30
C SER A 174 -1.98 -12.40 10.44
N ASP A 175 -1.05 -12.50 11.39
CA ASP A 175 -1.24 -13.25 12.65
C ASP A 175 -2.08 -12.47 13.68
N ASP A 176 -2.26 -11.15 13.47
CA ASP A 176 -2.94 -10.24 14.38
C ASP A 176 -4.29 -9.77 13.82
N ASN A 177 -5.21 -9.34 14.70
CA ASN A 177 -6.38 -8.61 14.24
C ASN A 177 -5.98 -7.21 13.77
N VAL A 178 -6.03 -6.97 12.47
CA VAL A 178 -5.70 -5.67 11.83
C VAL A 178 -6.50 -4.48 12.39
N GLU A 179 -7.73 -4.70 12.87
CA GLU A 179 -8.53 -3.63 13.47
C GLU A 179 -7.99 -3.15 14.82
N SER A 180 -7.20 -3.99 15.51
CA SER A 180 -6.51 -3.60 16.74
C SER A 180 -5.32 -2.67 16.51
N ARG A 181 -4.91 -2.49 15.25
CA ARG A 181 -3.78 -1.65 14.82
C ARG A 181 -2.49 -1.99 15.57
N PRO A 182 -1.99 -3.23 15.43
CA PRO A 182 -0.74 -3.62 16.06
C PRO A 182 0.42 -2.73 15.57
N THR A 183 1.45 -2.59 16.40
CA THR A 183 2.55 -1.62 16.19
C THR A 183 3.38 -1.90 14.93
N TRP A 184 3.36 -3.11 14.39
CA TRP A 184 4.05 -3.42 13.13
C TRP A 184 3.27 -2.92 11.90
N LEU A 185 1.96 -2.67 12.04
CA LEU A 185 1.13 -2.00 11.02
C LEU A 185 1.11 -0.49 11.20
N ALA A 186 0.83 -0.03 12.43
CA ALA A 186 0.52 1.38 12.71
C ALA A 186 1.56 2.10 13.61
N GLY A 187 2.77 1.55 13.72
CA GLY A 187 3.84 2.10 14.54
C GLY A 187 4.64 3.19 13.81
N THR A 188 5.31 4.04 14.59
CA THR A 188 5.99 5.25 14.10
C THR A 188 7.47 5.05 13.77
N GLN A 189 7.99 3.82 13.84
CA GLN A 189 9.43 3.52 13.72
C GLN A 189 10.03 3.84 12.34
N ASN A 190 9.19 3.95 11.31
CA ASN A 190 9.62 4.16 9.93
C ASN A 190 9.22 5.55 9.38
N ILE A 191 8.82 6.47 10.26
CA ILE A 191 8.65 7.87 9.89
C ILE A 191 10.00 8.41 9.39
N PRO A 192 10.08 9.00 8.18
CA PRO A 192 11.30 9.61 7.70
C PRO A 192 11.75 10.73 8.64
N SER A 193 12.98 10.65 9.13
CA SER A 193 13.60 11.66 9.98
C SER A 193 14.99 11.99 9.48
N ASP A 194 15.44 13.23 9.65
CA ASP A 194 16.82 13.58 9.38
C ASP A 194 17.75 12.81 10.34
N PRO A 195 18.66 11.95 9.85
CA PRO A 195 19.56 11.19 10.72
C PRO A 195 20.44 12.11 11.59
N ASP A 196 20.69 13.35 11.17
CA ASP A 196 21.48 14.34 11.89
C ASP A 196 20.67 15.22 12.86
N SER A 197 19.39 14.92 13.13
CA SER A 197 18.52 15.74 14.01
C SER A 197 18.96 15.78 15.48
N SER A 198 19.96 14.98 15.87
CA SER A 198 20.63 15.02 17.18
C SER A 198 21.82 16.00 17.22
N SER A 199 22.28 16.47 16.05
CA SER A 199 23.28 17.53 15.94
C SER A 199 22.58 18.89 15.93
N SER A 200 23.07 19.83 16.73
CA SER A 200 22.53 21.19 16.85
C SER A 200 22.76 22.07 15.59
N THR A 201 23.11 21.46 14.47
CA THR A 201 23.37 22.11 13.18
C THR A 201 22.56 21.37 12.12
N PRO A 202 21.43 21.91 11.64
CA PRO A 202 20.68 21.28 10.56
C PRO A 202 21.61 21.13 9.36
N ASN A 203 21.83 19.90 8.91
CA ASN A 203 22.66 19.62 7.75
C ASN A 203 21.86 19.98 6.50
N THR A 204 21.82 21.27 6.16
CA THR A 204 21.01 21.84 5.08
C THR A 204 21.43 21.42 3.66
N THR A 205 22.29 20.40 3.52
CA THR A 205 22.91 20.04 2.23
C THR A 205 22.16 18.95 1.47
N SER A 206 21.34 18.12 2.13
CA SER A 206 20.50 17.11 1.48
C SER A 206 19.09 17.10 2.07
N PRO A 207 18.08 17.65 1.36
CA PRO A 207 16.70 17.63 1.84
C PRO A 207 16.16 16.18 1.84
N GLY A 208 15.34 15.84 2.83
CA GLY A 208 14.66 14.54 2.95
C GLY A 208 15.21 13.66 4.07
N GLY A 209 14.31 13.03 4.82
CA GLY A 209 14.59 12.16 5.95
C GLY A 209 14.82 10.70 5.55
N HIS A 210 15.58 10.02 6.40
CA HIS A 210 15.86 8.58 6.36
C HIS A 210 14.72 7.81 7.02
N SER A 211 14.24 6.74 6.38
CA SER A 211 13.37 5.73 6.99
C SER A 211 14.15 4.44 7.23
N SER A 212 13.94 3.79 8.38
CA SER A 212 14.53 2.47 8.67
C SER A 212 13.98 1.36 7.77
N ALA A 213 12.81 1.56 7.15
CA ALA A 213 12.29 0.67 6.12
C ALA A 213 12.97 0.95 4.77
N PRO A 214 13.54 -0.07 4.11
CA PRO A 214 14.20 0.12 2.83
C PRO A 214 13.18 0.28 1.70
N ALA A 215 13.44 1.20 0.77
CA ALA A 215 12.83 1.15 -0.54
C ALA A 215 13.45 0.03 -1.40
N ILE A 216 12.85 -0.28 -2.55
CA ILE A 216 13.40 -1.25 -3.50
C ILE A 216 13.57 -0.59 -4.86
N LEU A 217 14.80 -0.52 -5.36
CA LEU A 217 15.12 -0.06 -6.70
C LEU A 217 15.35 -1.26 -7.62
N LEU A 218 14.53 -1.34 -8.68
CA LEU A 218 14.67 -2.30 -9.76
C LEU A 218 14.96 -1.58 -11.07
N THR A 219 16.09 -1.87 -11.70
CA THR A 219 16.44 -1.30 -13.01
C THR A 219 16.32 -2.31 -14.13
N ILE A 220 15.78 -1.86 -15.26
CA ILE A 220 15.51 -2.68 -16.44
C ILE A 220 16.06 -1.97 -17.67
N ARG A 221 17.08 -2.55 -18.28
CA ARG A 221 17.66 -2.06 -19.53
C ARG A 221 16.83 -2.56 -20.72
N LYS A 222 16.60 -1.67 -21.68
CA LYS A 222 15.79 -1.92 -22.88
C LYS A 222 16.56 -1.45 -24.12
N PRO A 223 16.19 -1.91 -25.33
CA PRO A 223 16.78 -1.40 -26.57
C PRO A 223 16.67 0.12 -26.70
N ASN A 224 17.43 0.70 -27.63
CA ASN A 224 17.49 2.14 -27.87
C ASN A 224 17.97 2.96 -26.67
N ASN A 225 18.85 2.35 -25.85
CA ASN A 225 19.46 2.96 -24.68
C ASN A 225 18.42 3.52 -23.69
N ILE A 226 17.34 2.75 -23.49
CA ILE A 226 16.31 3.02 -22.50
C ILE A 226 16.64 2.26 -21.23
N LEU A 227 16.49 2.93 -20.08
CA LEU A 227 16.55 2.30 -18.77
C LEU A 227 15.33 2.73 -17.98
N ASP A 228 14.57 1.75 -17.49
CA ASP A 228 13.48 1.97 -16.55
C ASP A 228 13.96 1.72 -15.13
N ALA A 229 13.81 2.70 -14.25
CA ALA A 229 14.13 2.60 -12.83
C ALA A 229 12.85 2.63 -12.01
N PHE A 230 12.43 1.47 -11.52
CA PHE A 230 11.28 1.31 -10.64
C PHE A 230 11.72 1.47 -9.18
N TRP A 231 11.17 2.46 -8.51
CA TRP A 231 11.28 2.68 -7.07
C TRP A 231 10.01 2.16 -6.42
N PHE A 232 10.07 0.97 -5.83
CA PHE A 232 8.98 0.34 -5.10
C PHE A 232 9.01 0.73 -3.63
N TYR A 233 7.82 0.95 -3.09
CA TYR A 233 7.55 1.25 -1.69
C TYR A 233 6.61 0.18 -1.15
N PHE A 234 6.96 -0.39 0.00
CA PHE A 234 6.16 -1.40 0.65
C PHE A 234 5.56 -0.86 1.94
N TYR A 235 4.28 -1.14 2.15
CA TYR A 235 3.56 -0.84 3.39
C TYR A 235 2.94 -2.14 3.87
N SER A 236 2.93 -2.37 5.19
CA SER A 236 2.33 -3.61 5.73
C SER A 236 0.81 -3.57 5.77
N TYR A 237 0.19 -2.43 5.52
CA TYR A 237 -1.25 -2.26 5.49
C TYR A 237 -1.64 -1.13 4.54
N ASN A 238 -2.73 -1.32 3.82
CA ASN A 238 -3.44 -0.28 3.10
C ASN A 238 -4.76 0.01 3.83
N LEU A 239 -4.95 1.25 4.25
CA LEU A 239 -6.22 1.74 4.76
C LEU A 239 -7.00 2.36 3.60
N GLY A 240 -7.86 1.57 2.98
CA GLY A 240 -8.63 2.00 1.82
C GLY A 240 -9.59 3.15 2.11
N ASN A 241 -10.17 3.76 1.07
CA ASN A 241 -10.86 5.04 1.18
C ASN A 241 -12.28 4.98 1.75
N LYS A 242 -12.81 6.16 2.13
CA LYS A 242 -14.08 6.30 2.85
C LYS A 242 -15.09 7.19 2.11
N VAL A 243 -16.31 6.68 1.91
CA VAL A 243 -17.53 7.43 1.55
C VAL A 243 -18.63 7.04 2.52
N GLY A 244 -18.61 7.64 3.71
CA GLY A 244 -19.42 7.20 4.86
C GLY A 244 -18.92 5.88 5.46
N LEU A 245 -18.87 4.82 4.65
CA LEU A 245 -18.24 3.53 4.91
C LEU A 245 -16.84 3.47 4.28
N ARG A 246 -15.98 2.56 4.78
CA ARG A 246 -14.61 2.37 4.29
C ARG A 246 -14.53 1.14 3.40
N PHE A 247 -13.73 1.18 2.35
CA PHE A 247 -13.59 0.06 1.41
C PHE A 247 -12.16 -0.13 0.96
N GLY A 248 -11.80 -1.37 0.64
CA GLY A 248 -10.51 -1.70 0.04
C GLY A 248 -9.36 -1.80 1.03
N ASN A 249 -9.61 -2.01 2.32
CA ASN A 249 -8.50 -2.29 3.24
C ASN A 249 -7.85 -3.63 2.89
N HIS A 250 -6.52 -3.71 3.01
CA HIS A 250 -5.82 -4.98 2.89
C HIS A 250 -4.48 -4.95 3.62
N VAL A 251 -4.05 -6.12 4.09
CA VAL A 251 -2.68 -6.32 4.58
C VAL A 251 -1.74 -6.34 3.38
N GLY A 252 -0.56 -5.75 3.56
CA GLY A 252 0.49 -5.58 2.56
C GLY A 252 0.09 -4.65 1.42
N ASP A 253 1.02 -3.85 0.93
CA ASP A 253 0.77 -2.91 -0.16
C ASP A 253 2.03 -2.61 -0.96
N TRP A 254 1.87 -2.50 -2.28
CA TRP A 254 2.96 -2.28 -3.22
C TRP A 254 2.65 -1.10 -4.13
N GLU A 255 3.30 0.02 -3.82
CA GLU A 255 3.28 1.25 -4.62
C GLU A 255 4.62 1.48 -5.30
N HIS A 256 4.64 2.27 -6.38
CA HIS A 256 5.89 2.57 -7.08
C HIS A 256 5.88 3.87 -7.87
N THR A 257 7.09 4.41 -8.03
CA THR A 257 7.42 5.42 -9.03
C THR A 257 8.36 4.80 -10.07
N LEU A 258 8.03 4.91 -11.36
CA LEU A 258 8.96 4.60 -12.44
C LEU A 258 9.57 5.90 -12.97
N VAL A 259 10.90 5.98 -13.00
CA VAL A 259 11.63 6.98 -13.80
C VAL A 259 12.21 6.32 -15.04
N ARG A 260 11.79 6.77 -16.23
CA ARG A 260 12.34 6.31 -17.50
C ARG A 260 13.46 7.22 -17.97
N PHE A 261 14.59 6.61 -18.28
CA PHE A 261 15.75 7.25 -18.88
C PHE A 261 15.87 6.87 -20.36
N ARG A 262 16.32 7.81 -21.18
CA ARG A 262 16.72 7.58 -22.57
C ARG A 262 18.07 8.23 -22.80
N HIS A 263 19.06 7.47 -23.24
CA HIS A 263 20.46 7.92 -23.35
C HIS A 263 20.98 8.54 -22.05
N GLY A 264 20.66 7.93 -20.90
CA GLY A 264 21.08 8.39 -19.57
C GLY A 264 20.41 9.67 -19.05
N ARG A 265 19.41 10.22 -19.76
CA ARG A 265 18.65 11.40 -19.34
C ARG A 265 17.23 11.00 -18.96
N PRO A 266 16.68 11.46 -17.82
CA PRO A 266 15.30 11.17 -17.47
C PRO A 266 14.35 11.88 -18.42
N VAL A 267 13.33 11.17 -18.89
CA VAL A 267 12.37 11.67 -19.89
C VAL A 267 10.92 11.58 -19.42
N HIS A 268 10.57 10.56 -18.64
CA HIS A 268 9.21 10.37 -18.13
C HIS A 268 9.22 9.84 -16.70
N VAL A 269 8.15 10.14 -15.98
CA VAL A 269 7.83 9.57 -14.68
C VAL A 269 6.44 8.92 -14.76
N PHE A 270 6.28 7.74 -14.16
CA PHE A 270 4.97 7.15 -13.93
C PHE A 270 4.77 6.95 -12.42
N LEU A 271 3.59 7.30 -11.95
CA LEU A 271 3.19 7.20 -10.55
C LEU A 271 2.02 6.22 -10.46
N SER A 272 2.12 5.20 -9.60
CA SER A 272 1.03 4.22 -9.44
C SER A 272 -0.12 4.79 -8.65
N GLU A 273 -1.33 4.63 -9.19
CA GLU A 273 -2.58 5.08 -8.55
C GLU A 273 -3.52 3.87 -8.55
N HIS A 274 -3.57 3.15 -7.43
CA HIS A 274 -4.33 1.90 -7.28
C HIS A 274 -3.98 0.86 -8.37
N ASN A 275 -4.98 0.38 -9.12
CA ASN A 275 -4.81 -0.56 -10.23
C ASN A 275 -4.30 0.11 -11.53
N PHE A 276 -4.11 1.43 -11.52
CA PHE A 276 -3.72 2.24 -12.66
C PHE A 276 -2.52 3.13 -12.29
N GLY A 277 -2.51 4.36 -12.79
CA GLY A 277 -1.45 5.33 -12.57
C GLY A 277 -1.35 6.29 -13.74
N GLU A 278 -0.61 7.36 -13.52
CA GLU A 278 -0.49 8.48 -14.45
C GLU A 278 0.96 8.67 -14.87
N ALA A 279 1.13 9.05 -16.14
CA ALA A 279 2.44 9.30 -16.72
C ALA A 279 2.64 10.78 -17.00
N TYR A 280 3.84 11.27 -16.68
CA TYR A 280 4.22 12.66 -16.79
C TYR A 280 5.54 12.79 -17.54
N ALA A 281 5.67 13.87 -18.30
CA ALA A 281 6.97 14.29 -18.80
C ALA A 281 7.86 14.65 -17.61
N TRP A 282 9.15 14.30 -17.69
CA TRP A 282 10.11 14.62 -16.63
C TRP A 282 10.08 16.11 -16.27
N SER A 283 9.95 16.99 -17.28
CA SER A 283 9.89 18.44 -17.10
C SER A 283 8.67 18.92 -16.31
N ALA A 284 7.57 18.15 -16.28
CA ALA A 284 6.31 18.57 -15.67
C ALA A 284 6.35 18.55 -14.13
N LEU A 285 7.04 17.58 -13.52
CA LEU A 285 7.02 17.42 -12.06
C LEU A 285 7.78 18.54 -11.33
N GLU A 286 7.31 18.87 -10.13
CA GLU A 286 8.08 19.59 -9.12
C GLU A 286 9.41 18.86 -8.84
N LYS A 287 10.47 19.62 -8.56
CA LYS A 287 11.80 19.06 -8.26
C LYS A 287 12.46 19.79 -7.11
N ILE A 288 13.20 19.04 -6.31
CA ILE A 288 14.21 19.58 -5.39
C ILE A 288 15.58 19.23 -5.97
N GLY A 289 16.30 20.25 -6.43
CA GLY A 289 17.50 20.04 -7.26
C GLY A 289 17.16 19.23 -8.52
N PRO A 290 17.90 18.15 -8.85
CA PRO A 290 17.61 17.31 -10.01
C PRO A 290 16.54 16.24 -9.75
N ARG A 291 16.00 16.14 -8.54
CA ARG A 291 15.16 15.00 -8.11
C ARG A 291 13.68 15.37 -8.11
N PRO A 292 12.78 14.54 -8.67
CA PRO A 292 11.36 14.81 -8.74
C PRO A 292 10.73 14.62 -7.36
N VAL A 293 9.76 15.46 -7.05
CA VAL A 293 8.95 15.36 -5.83
C VAL A 293 7.63 14.67 -6.17
N THR A 294 7.29 13.67 -5.38
CA THR A 294 6.05 12.89 -5.49
C THR A 294 5.36 12.85 -4.13
N PHE A 295 4.10 12.47 -4.09
CA PHE A 295 3.27 12.51 -2.90
C PHE A 295 2.53 11.18 -2.73
N SER A 296 2.66 10.55 -1.58
CA SER A 296 1.92 9.33 -1.24
C SER A 296 0.65 9.68 -0.49
N ALA A 297 -0.48 9.14 -0.94
CA ALA A 297 -1.80 9.38 -0.35
C ALA A 297 -1.97 8.71 1.00
N THR A 298 -2.79 9.32 1.85
CA THR A 298 -3.05 8.76 3.18
C THR A 298 -3.77 7.41 3.10
N GLY A 299 -3.19 6.40 3.74
CA GLY A 299 -3.77 5.06 3.89
C GLY A 299 -3.75 4.22 2.62
N SER A 300 -4.14 4.77 1.46
CA SER A 300 -4.13 4.07 0.18
C SER A 300 -2.75 4.02 -0.47
N HIS A 301 -1.83 4.90 -0.03
CA HIS A 301 -0.45 5.06 -0.49
C HIS A 301 -0.24 5.38 -1.97
N ALA A 302 -1.31 5.49 -2.75
CA ALA A 302 -1.27 5.88 -4.16
C ALA A 302 -0.39 7.12 -4.37
N MET A 303 0.35 7.12 -5.47
CA MET A 303 1.40 8.07 -5.76
C MET A 303 0.89 9.15 -6.71
N TYR A 304 1.02 10.41 -6.29
CA TYR A 304 0.55 11.57 -7.03
C TYR A 304 1.66 12.59 -7.28
N ALA A 305 1.47 13.41 -8.31
CA ALA A 305 2.43 14.44 -8.70
C ALA A 305 2.24 15.78 -7.95
N THR A 306 1.11 15.95 -7.26
CA THR A 306 0.76 17.18 -6.53
C THR A 306 0.20 16.87 -5.13
N PRO A 307 0.34 17.81 -4.18
CA PRO A 307 -0.44 17.76 -2.94
C PRO A 307 -1.90 18.11 -3.23
N GLY A 308 -2.84 17.62 -2.41
CA GLY A 308 -4.25 17.95 -2.50
C GLY A 308 -5.17 16.74 -2.57
N SER A 309 -6.41 17.00 -3.01
CA SER A 309 -7.44 15.98 -3.17
C SER A 309 -7.42 15.41 -4.59
N HIS A 310 -7.43 14.08 -4.71
CA HIS A 310 -7.38 13.35 -5.97
C HIS A 310 -8.58 12.41 -6.06
N PRO A 311 -9.70 12.84 -6.65
CA PRO A 311 -10.90 12.02 -6.73
C PRO A 311 -10.75 10.90 -7.76
N TYR A 312 -11.22 9.71 -7.42
CA TYR A 312 -11.26 8.54 -8.28
C TYR A 312 -12.50 7.68 -7.98
N VAL A 313 -13.04 6.99 -8.98
CA VAL A 313 -14.12 5.97 -8.93
C VAL A 313 -15.32 6.22 -7.99
N LEU A 314 -16.37 6.81 -8.58
CA LEU A 314 -17.83 6.62 -8.46
C LEU A 314 -18.45 7.88 -9.13
N PRO A 315 -19.68 7.85 -9.71
CA PRO A 315 -20.30 9.08 -10.22
C PRO A 315 -20.24 10.18 -9.15
N LEU A 316 -19.83 11.39 -9.53
CA LEU A 316 -19.59 12.55 -8.65
C LEU A 316 -18.28 12.59 -7.83
N GLY A 317 -17.31 11.69 -8.06
CA GLY A 317 -15.98 11.79 -7.43
C GLY A 317 -16.01 11.57 -5.91
N LEU A 318 -16.90 10.70 -5.44
CA LEU A 318 -17.16 10.52 -4.01
C LEU A 318 -15.94 9.95 -3.26
N LEU A 319 -15.18 9.04 -3.86
CA LEU A 319 -13.90 8.59 -3.32
C LEU A 319 -12.80 9.53 -3.80
N HIS A 320 -11.93 9.93 -2.87
CA HIS A 320 -10.74 10.72 -3.17
C HIS A 320 -9.60 10.31 -2.28
N ASP A 321 -8.41 10.29 -2.84
CA ASP A 321 -7.19 10.29 -2.08
C ASP A 321 -6.86 11.70 -1.62
N GLN A 322 -6.06 11.79 -0.56
CA GLN A 322 -5.55 13.03 -0.04
C GLN A 322 -4.04 12.91 0.13
N THR A 323 -3.32 13.87 -0.43
CA THR A 323 -1.88 14.06 -0.26
C THR A 323 -1.57 15.44 0.31
N ASP A 324 -0.41 15.60 0.94
CA ASP A 324 0.09 16.89 1.42
C ASP A 324 1.62 16.91 1.52
N ARG A 325 2.19 18.02 2.03
CA ARG A 325 3.63 18.18 2.26
C ARG A 325 4.04 17.73 3.67
N GLY A 326 3.62 16.54 4.08
CA GLY A 326 4.09 15.90 5.31
C GLY A 326 5.58 15.52 5.25
N PRO A 327 6.04 14.55 6.07
CA PRO A 327 7.44 14.15 6.09
C PRO A 327 8.01 13.86 4.70
N LEU A 328 9.11 14.52 4.34
CA LEU A 328 9.81 14.28 3.09
C LEU A 328 10.72 13.07 3.27
N TRP A 329 10.45 11.97 2.57
CA TRP A 329 11.28 10.78 2.52
C TRP A 329 12.27 10.83 1.37
N ASP A 330 13.52 10.44 1.64
CA ASP A 330 14.52 10.10 0.64
C ASP A 330 14.70 8.58 0.51
N PRO A 331 14.03 7.91 -0.45
CA PRO A 331 14.20 6.49 -0.71
C PRO A 331 15.63 6.06 -1.02
N SER A 332 16.51 6.96 -1.47
CA SER A 332 17.89 6.60 -1.83
C SER A 332 18.82 6.42 -0.63
N GLN A 333 18.41 6.86 0.56
CA GLN A 333 19.21 6.74 1.79
C GLN A 333 19.14 5.34 2.43
N ASN A 334 18.12 4.54 2.11
CA ASN A 334 17.98 3.16 2.54
C ASN A 334 17.23 2.36 1.47
N VAL A 335 17.95 1.60 0.65
CA VAL A 335 17.39 0.95 -0.54
C VAL A 335 18.08 -0.36 -0.86
N TYR A 336 17.30 -1.41 -1.14
CA TYR A 336 17.80 -2.60 -1.82
C TYR A 336 17.75 -2.40 -3.33
N THR A 337 18.84 -2.72 -4.01
CA THR A 337 19.04 -2.34 -5.41
C THR A 337 19.29 -3.55 -6.29
N TYR A 338 18.58 -3.60 -7.41
CA TYR A 338 18.56 -4.76 -8.27
C TYR A 338 18.58 -4.38 -9.75
N THR A 339 19.11 -5.30 -10.56
CA THR A 339 18.94 -5.29 -12.01
C THR A 339 18.08 -6.48 -12.41
N PHE A 340 17.20 -6.29 -13.39
CA PHE A 340 16.34 -7.35 -13.90
C PHE A 340 16.48 -7.48 -15.41
N ASP A 341 16.91 -8.67 -15.81
CA ASP A 341 17.05 -9.05 -17.21
C ASP A 341 15.70 -9.62 -17.69
N LEU A 342 15.08 -8.93 -18.65
CA LEU A 342 13.77 -9.30 -19.18
C LEU A 342 13.80 -10.64 -19.93
N ASN A 343 14.91 -10.95 -20.62
CA ASN A 343 15.01 -12.14 -21.47
C ASN A 343 15.13 -13.41 -20.63
N THR A 344 16.04 -13.38 -19.65
CA THR A 344 16.30 -14.49 -18.74
C THR A 344 15.35 -14.50 -17.54
N ARG A 345 14.55 -13.44 -17.37
CA ARG A 345 13.66 -13.19 -16.22
C ARG A 345 14.40 -13.29 -14.89
N ARG A 346 15.65 -12.82 -14.86
CA ARG A 346 16.54 -12.98 -13.71
C ARG A 346 16.76 -11.66 -13.00
N LEU A 347 16.34 -11.62 -11.74
CA LEU A 347 16.70 -10.60 -10.77
C LEU A 347 18.10 -10.84 -10.22
N ARG A 348 18.90 -9.79 -10.16
CA ARG A 348 20.25 -9.80 -9.58
C ARG A 348 20.39 -8.65 -8.59
N ALA A 349 21.01 -8.92 -7.45
CA ALA A 349 21.46 -7.88 -6.54
C ALA A 349 22.49 -7.00 -7.27
N SER A 350 22.40 -5.68 -7.11
CA SER A 350 23.37 -4.77 -7.72
C SER A 350 24.65 -4.67 -6.90
N SER A 351 25.72 -4.14 -7.50
CA SER A 351 26.98 -3.87 -6.81
C SER A 351 26.87 -2.93 -5.60
N ARG A 352 25.79 -2.14 -5.46
CA ARG A 352 25.53 -1.28 -4.29
C ARG A 352 24.97 -2.05 -3.09
N THR A 353 24.26 -3.15 -3.33
CA THR A 353 23.69 -4.01 -2.28
C THR A 353 23.87 -5.48 -2.67
N PRO A 354 25.13 -5.97 -2.75
CA PRO A 354 25.44 -7.28 -3.33
C PRO A 354 24.84 -8.46 -2.55
N ASP A 355 24.60 -8.27 -1.25
CA ASP A 355 24.02 -9.28 -0.36
C ASP A 355 22.48 -9.22 -0.31
N ALA A 356 21.85 -8.36 -1.11
CA ALA A 356 20.40 -8.22 -1.12
C ALA A 356 19.73 -9.51 -1.61
N PRO A 357 18.81 -10.11 -0.84
CA PRO A 357 18.13 -11.34 -1.23
C PRO A 357 17.24 -11.09 -2.45
N THR A 358 17.15 -12.06 -3.35
CA THR A 358 16.38 -11.94 -4.61
C THR A 358 15.14 -12.84 -4.65
N ASP A 359 15.05 -13.83 -3.76
CA ASP A 359 14.05 -14.89 -3.83
C ASP A 359 12.61 -14.36 -3.62
N TRP A 360 12.42 -13.41 -2.70
CA TRP A 360 11.15 -12.74 -2.43
C TRP A 360 10.45 -12.20 -3.68
N PHE A 361 11.22 -11.73 -4.67
CA PHE A 361 10.69 -11.13 -5.89
C PHE A 361 9.91 -12.15 -6.75
N TYR A 362 10.25 -13.43 -6.62
CA TYR A 362 9.61 -14.52 -7.36
C TYR A 362 8.42 -15.12 -6.63
N TYR A 363 8.07 -14.64 -5.42
CA TYR A 363 6.86 -15.07 -4.74
C TYR A 363 5.62 -14.71 -5.57
N ARG A 364 4.80 -15.73 -5.88
CA ARG A 364 3.66 -15.60 -6.78
C ARG A 364 2.32 -15.36 -6.09
N GLY A 365 2.28 -15.49 -4.77
CA GLY A 365 1.07 -15.30 -3.99
C GLY A 365 0.79 -13.83 -3.66
N HIS A 366 -0.20 -13.65 -2.80
CA HIS A 366 -0.65 -12.36 -2.31
C HIS A 366 0.14 -11.95 -1.07
N TRP A 367 0.64 -10.71 -1.08
CA TRP A 367 1.27 -10.04 0.04
C TRP A 367 0.19 -9.52 0.98
N GLY A 368 -0.42 -10.43 1.74
CA GLY A 368 -1.48 -10.11 2.69
C GLY A 368 -2.57 -11.16 2.74
N ASP A 369 -3.56 -10.89 3.57
CA ASP A 369 -4.74 -11.71 3.82
C ASP A 369 -5.51 -12.00 2.53
N ARG A 370 -6.22 -13.13 2.51
CA ARG A 370 -7.35 -13.30 1.60
C ARG A 370 -8.50 -12.40 2.07
N ALA A 371 -9.24 -11.80 1.14
CA ALA A 371 -10.46 -11.05 1.46
C ALA A 371 -11.33 -11.84 2.45
N TYR A 372 -11.73 -11.20 3.56
CA TYR A 372 -12.46 -11.89 4.61
C TYR A 372 -13.81 -12.42 4.11
N PRO A 373 -14.25 -13.60 4.58
CA PRO A 373 -15.57 -14.12 4.23
C PRO A 373 -16.65 -13.17 4.79
N MET A 374 -17.81 -13.11 4.13
CA MET A 374 -18.93 -12.25 4.59
C MET A 374 -19.49 -12.64 5.98
N SER A 375 -19.09 -13.78 6.52
CA SER A 375 -19.42 -14.21 7.89
C SER A 375 -18.50 -13.60 8.95
N ASP A 376 -17.36 -13.04 8.55
CA ASP A 376 -16.46 -12.30 9.44
C ASP A 376 -17.12 -10.97 9.81
N GLU A 377 -17.19 -10.65 11.11
CA GLU A 377 -17.85 -9.45 11.62
C GLU A 377 -17.22 -8.14 11.11
N ARG A 378 -15.94 -8.21 10.74
CA ARG A 378 -15.19 -7.08 10.19
C ARG A 378 -15.53 -6.85 8.73
N GLN A 379 -16.14 -7.81 8.04
CA GLN A 379 -16.41 -7.73 6.61
C GLN A 379 -17.82 -7.22 6.32
N TYR A 380 -17.90 -6.24 5.42
CA TYR A 380 -19.15 -5.84 4.79
C TYR A 380 -18.94 -5.53 3.31
N LYS A 381 -20.06 -5.52 2.56
CA LYS A 381 -20.09 -5.18 1.15
C LYS A 381 -21.20 -4.19 0.87
N PHE A 382 -20.88 -3.11 0.17
CA PHE A 382 -21.86 -2.13 -0.27
C PHE A 382 -21.58 -1.73 -1.71
N ALA A 383 -22.61 -1.72 -2.56
CA ALA A 383 -22.50 -1.34 -3.98
C ALA A 383 -21.34 -2.03 -4.75
N GLY A 384 -21.06 -3.30 -4.43
CA GLY A 384 -19.97 -4.06 -5.06
C GLY A 384 -18.61 -3.93 -4.38
N GLN A 385 -18.41 -2.93 -3.52
CA GLN A 385 -17.16 -2.67 -2.80
C GLN A 385 -17.12 -3.39 -1.46
N TYR A 386 -15.97 -3.96 -1.11
CA TYR A 386 -15.74 -4.72 0.12
C TYR A 386 -14.96 -3.90 1.13
N HIS A 387 -15.23 -4.09 2.43
CA HIS A 387 -14.45 -3.46 3.49
C HIS A 387 -12.99 -3.95 3.47
N TYR A 388 -12.80 -5.27 3.39
CA TYR A 388 -11.51 -5.93 3.23
C TYR A 388 -11.40 -6.65 1.89
N VAL A 389 -10.31 -6.42 1.17
CA VAL A 389 -9.94 -7.12 -0.07
C VAL A 389 -8.68 -7.94 0.16
N SER A 390 -8.34 -8.81 -0.79
CA SER A 390 -7.10 -9.59 -0.71
C SER A 390 -5.88 -8.67 -0.87
N GLY A 391 -4.79 -8.97 -0.15
CA GLY A 391 -3.50 -8.30 -0.35
C GLY A 391 -3.02 -8.36 -1.81
N PRO A 392 -2.17 -7.44 -2.28
CA PRO A 392 -1.77 -7.38 -3.67
C PRO A 392 -0.75 -8.47 -4.05
N LEU A 393 -0.62 -8.72 -5.35
CA LEU A 393 0.51 -9.50 -5.87
C LEU A 393 1.80 -8.66 -5.87
N GLY A 394 2.95 -9.34 -5.90
CA GLY A 394 4.26 -8.70 -5.82
C GLY A 394 4.71 -7.91 -7.06
N PRO A 395 5.87 -7.23 -7.00
CA PRO A 395 6.37 -6.33 -8.05
C PRO A 395 6.55 -6.95 -9.43
N ILE A 396 6.81 -8.26 -9.52
CA ILE A 396 6.95 -8.97 -10.81
C ILE A 396 5.71 -8.84 -11.71
N TYR A 397 4.54 -8.56 -11.13
CA TYR A 397 3.27 -8.39 -11.85
C TYR A 397 2.98 -6.93 -12.28
N LYS A 398 3.86 -5.98 -11.97
CA LYS A 398 3.65 -4.53 -12.25
C LYS A 398 4.07 -4.13 -13.68
N ASN A 399 3.84 -5.02 -14.65
CA ASN A 399 4.14 -4.82 -16.08
C ASN A 399 5.55 -4.25 -16.34
N LEU A 400 6.57 -4.93 -15.82
CA LEU A 400 7.98 -4.49 -15.84
C LEU A 400 8.56 -4.36 -17.26
N GLY A 401 8.10 -5.21 -18.18
CA GLY A 401 8.50 -5.23 -19.59
C GLY A 401 7.82 -4.17 -20.47
N ARG A 402 6.99 -3.27 -19.91
CA ARG A 402 6.18 -2.32 -20.70
C ARG A 402 6.97 -1.53 -21.75
N GLY A 403 6.46 -1.49 -22.98
CA GLY A 403 7.09 -0.75 -24.08
C GLY A 403 7.05 0.77 -23.86
N GLU A 404 5.87 1.30 -23.54
CA GLU A 404 5.66 2.69 -23.12
C GLU A 404 5.81 2.84 -21.60
N VAL A 405 5.86 4.08 -21.09
CA VAL A 405 6.02 4.32 -19.64
C VAL A 405 4.73 4.03 -18.86
N CYS A 406 3.56 4.14 -19.52
CA CYS A 406 2.24 3.84 -18.94
C CYS A 406 2.04 2.34 -18.70
N GLN A 407 1.29 1.98 -17.66
CA GLN A 407 0.98 0.59 -17.33
C GLN A 407 -0.14 -0.03 -18.19
N GLY A 408 -1.11 0.78 -18.65
CA GLY A 408 -2.36 0.33 -19.30
C GLY A 408 -2.25 -0.01 -20.79
N ARG A 409 -3.30 -0.65 -21.34
CA ARG A 409 -3.42 -1.07 -22.75
C ARG A 409 -3.92 0.03 -23.71
N GLY A 410 -4.43 1.13 -23.17
CA GLY A 410 -4.90 2.27 -23.96
C GLY A 410 -3.74 3.11 -24.51
N ARG A 411 -4.07 4.17 -25.25
CA ARG A 411 -3.09 5.16 -25.69
C ARG A 411 -2.35 5.71 -24.47
N CYS A 412 -1.02 5.55 -24.41
CA CYS A 412 -0.23 6.13 -23.33
C CYS A 412 -0.30 7.66 -23.43
N ARG A 413 -0.91 8.29 -22.43
CA ARG A 413 -1.05 9.75 -22.33
C ARG A 413 0.01 10.29 -21.39
N ILE A 414 0.91 11.12 -21.92
CA ILE A 414 1.93 11.80 -21.13
C ILE A 414 1.43 13.21 -20.80
N LYS A 415 1.35 13.53 -19.51
CA LYS A 415 1.02 14.86 -19.03
C LYS A 415 2.27 15.75 -19.04
N TYR A 416 2.21 16.91 -19.68
CA TYR A 416 3.35 17.84 -19.84
C TYR A 416 3.31 19.03 -18.87
N TRP A 417 2.23 19.14 -18.09
CA TRP A 417 2.05 20.13 -17.04
C TRP A 417 1.31 19.47 -15.87
N LEU A 418 1.46 20.05 -14.68
CA LEU A 418 0.64 19.70 -13.53
C LEU A 418 -0.64 20.57 -13.58
N PRO A 419 -1.80 20.02 -13.20
CA PRO A 419 -2.99 20.85 -13.05
C PRO A 419 -2.73 21.95 -12.01
N PRO A 420 -3.33 23.14 -12.17
CA PRO A 420 -3.36 24.16 -11.12
C PRO A 420 -3.83 23.54 -9.80
N ALA A 421 -3.29 24.01 -8.67
CA ALA A 421 -3.69 23.52 -7.35
C ALA A 421 -5.22 23.61 -7.20
N GLY A 422 -5.89 22.46 -7.06
CA GLY A 422 -7.35 22.37 -6.94
C GLY A 422 -8.12 22.03 -8.22
N GLU A 423 -7.46 21.93 -9.39
CA GLU A 423 -8.09 21.38 -10.60
C GLU A 423 -7.94 19.86 -10.67
N VAL A 424 -9.09 19.20 -10.67
CA VAL A 424 -9.23 17.74 -10.69
C VAL A 424 -9.18 17.24 -12.12
N GLY A 425 -8.32 16.26 -12.40
CA GLY A 425 -8.47 15.42 -13.59
C GLY A 425 -9.68 14.51 -13.42
N VAL A 426 -10.77 14.78 -14.13
CA VAL A 426 -11.90 13.84 -14.20
C VAL A 426 -11.43 12.63 -15.02
N TRP A 427 -11.57 11.43 -14.45
CA TRP A 427 -11.29 10.19 -15.17
C TRP A 427 -12.37 9.99 -16.24
N ASP A 428 -12.03 10.27 -17.50
CA ASP A 428 -12.88 9.98 -18.65
C ASP A 428 -12.87 8.47 -18.90
N GLY A 429 -13.66 7.72 -18.13
CA GLY A 429 -13.78 6.28 -18.27
C GLY A 429 -14.27 5.92 -19.68
N GLU A 430 -13.35 5.59 -20.59
CA GLU A 430 -13.70 4.90 -21.84
C GLU A 430 -14.16 3.49 -21.48
N ILE A 431 -15.48 3.35 -21.28
CA ILE A 431 -16.16 2.08 -21.39
C ILE A 431 -16.01 1.65 -22.85
N VAL A 432 -15.23 0.59 -23.08
CA VAL A 432 -15.28 -0.15 -24.34
C VAL A 432 -16.64 -0.82 -24.43
N GLN A 433 -17.61 -0.11 -25.02
CA GLN A 433 -18.85 -0.73 -25.51
C GLN A 433 -18.64 -1.05 -26.99
N GLY A 434 -18.71 -2.34 -27.30
CA GLY A 434 -18.73 -2.83 -28.66
C GLY A 434 -19.88 -2.23 -29.47
N GLU A 435 -19.58 -1.98 -30.74
CA GLU A 435 -20.48 -1.88 -31.88
C GLU A 435 -21.99 -1.73 -31.61
N LYS A 436 -22.52 -0.53 -31.87
CA LYS A 436 -23.27 -0.30 -33.12
C LYS A 436 -23.48 1.18 -33.38
N VAL A 437 -23.06 1.57 -34.57
CA VAL A 437 -23.40 2.83 -35.26
C VAL A 437 -24.91 2.89 -35.46
N MET A 438 -25.53 3.98 -35.00
CA MET A 438 -26.69 4.63 -35.61
C MET A 438 -26.56 6.12 -35.27
N GLU A 439 -25.98 6.89 -36.20
CA GLU A 439 -26.09 8.35 -36.24
C GLU A 439 -27.55 8.73 -36.54
N GLU A 440 -28.11 9.67 -35.80
CA GLU A 440 -29.09 10.60 -36.35
C GLU A 440 -29.07 11.92 -35.56
N ASP A 441 -28.83 13.00 -36.31
CA ASP A 441 -29.09 14.43 -36.09
C ASP A 441 -29.05 15.00 -34.66
N ASP A 442 -28.12 15.93 -34.42
CA ASP A 442 -28.56 17.33 -34.42
C ASP A 442 -27.39 18.32 -34.54
N ARG A 443 -27.59 19.27 -35.45
CA ARG A 443 -26.69 20.37 -35.76
C ARG A 443 -26.75 21.42 -34.64
N VAL A 444 -25.60 21.76 -34.06
CA VAL A 444 -25.42 23.10 -33.47
C VAL A 444 -24.36 23.84 -34.27
N VAL A 445 -24.86 24.76 -35.08
CA VAL A 445 -24.13 25.78 -35.82
C VAL A 445 -23.49 26.73 -34.81
N ILE A 446 -22.17 26.92 -34.87
CA ILE A 446 -21.49 28.09 -34.30
C ILE A 446 -21.01 28.92 -35.49
N GLU A 447 -21.75 29.98 -35.81
CA GLU A 447 -21.31 31.02 -36.75
C GLU A 447 -20.19 31.85 -36.09
N ARG A 448 -19.01 31.85 -36.72
CA ARG A 448 -18.01 32.91 -36.57
C ARG A 448 -18.30 33.98 -37.62
N PHE A 449 -18.46 35.22 -37.18
CA PHE A 449 -18.40 36.41 -38.05
C PHE A 449 -17.12 37.19 -37.76
N GLU A 450 -16.18 37.12 -38.71
CA GLU A 450 -15.11 38.08 -39.07
C GLU A 450 -14.98 37.87 -40.60
N ASP A 451 -15.11 38.83 -41.53
CA ASP A 451 -14.75 40.24 -41.61
C ASP A 451 -15.62 41.01 -42.64
N GLY A 452 -15.62 42.36 -42.58
CA GLY A 452 -15.59 43.19 -43.80
C GLY A 452 -16.55 44.39 -43.91
N ILE A 453 -16.13 45.56 -43.40
CA ILE A 453 -15.79 46.83 -44.11
C ILE A 453 -15.56 47.92 -43.06
#